data_AF-A0A5R9LQZ8-F1
#
_entry.id   AF-A0A5R9LQZ8-F1
#
_cell.length_a   1.000
_cell.length_b   1.000
_cell.length_c   1.000
_cell.angle_alpha   90.00
_cell.angle_beta   90.00
_cell.angle_gamma   90.00
#
_symmetry.space_group_name_H-M   'P 1'
#
loop_
_entity.id
_entity.type
_entity.pdbx_description
1 polymer ?
#
loop_
_entity_poly.entity_id
_entity_poly.type
_entity_poly.pdbx_seq_one_letter_code
_entity_poly.pdbx_strand_id
1 'polypeptide(L)'
;MRSRLKYRLGLLAAATGIAALVLPGTANADAQADSYLWHSLAGAHKCVGLANNGSTANGTALVIWDCHGHPDQQWQWQTGL
;
A
#
# COMPACT_ATOMS: atom_id res chain seq x y z
N MET A 1 14.47 -43.66 -20.24
CA MET A 1 15.52 -42.95 -20.99
C MET A 1 14.99 -41.58 -21.41
N ARG A 2 15.73 -40.50 -21.06
CA ARG A 2 15.91 -39.18 -21.73
C ARG A 2 14.62 -38.45 -22.20
N SER A 3 14.31 -37.19 -21.88
CA SER A 3 15.13 -36.00 -21.60
C SER A 3 14.19 -34.90 -21.06
N ARG A 4 14.33 -34.42 -19.83
CA ARG A 4 15.02 -33.15 -19.46
C ARG A 4 14.62 -31.93 -20.32
N LEU A 5 13.97 -30.99 -19.63
CA LEU A 5 14.30 -29.56 -19.61
C LEU A 5 13.83 -28.71 -20.80
N LYS A 6 12.58 -28.25 -20.76
CA LYS A 6 12.18 -27.03 -21.48
C LYS A 6 12.76 -25.84 -20.72
N TYR A 7 13.97 -25.46 -21.13
CA TYR A 7 14.74 -24.31 -20.67
C TYR A 7 13.83 -23.09 -20.45
N ARG A 8 13.58 -22.74 -19.18
CA ARG A 8 13.11 -21.41 -18.83
C ARG A 8 14.25 -20.48 -19.17
N LEU A 9 14.16 -19.84 -20.34
CA LEU A 9 15.03 -18.74 -20.72
C LEU A 9 14.69 -17.58 -19.79
N GLY A 10 15.27 -17.61 -18.59
CA GLY A 10 15.18 -16.52 -17.62
C GLY A 10 15.94 -15.34 -18.21
N LEU A 11 15.21 -14.26 -18.51
CA LEU A 11 15.81 -12.95 -18.73
C LEU A 11 16.47 -12.54 -17.42
N LEU A 12 17.80 -12.60 -17.38
CA LEU A 12 18.60 -11.95 -16.35
C LEU A 12 18.36 -10.45 -16.48
N ALA A 13 17.58 -9.88 -15.57
CA ALA A 13 17.60 -8.44 -15.35
C ALA A 13 19.05 -8.08 -14.97
N ALA A 14 19.72 -7.31 -15.82
CA ALA A 14 21.02 -6.75 -15.50
C ALA A 14 20.87 -5.87 -14.26
N ALA A 15 21.31 -6.37 -13.10
CA ALA A 15 21.40 -5.56 -11.90
C ALA A 15 22.41 -4.45 -12.17
N THR A 16 21.92 -3.22 -12.34
CA THR A 16 22.74 -2.02 -12.39
C THR A 16 23.48 -1.91 -11.06
N GLY A 17 24.76 -2.28 -11.05
CA GLY A 17 25.64 -2.08 -9.90
C GLY A 17 25.97 -0.60 -9.78
N ILE A 18 25.26 0.12 -8.91
CA ILE A 18 25.72 1.42 -8.43
C ILE A 18 26.70 1.15 -7.29
N ALA A 19 27.96 1.55 -7.45
CA ALA A 19 28.91 1.61 -6.34
C ALA A 19 28.45 2.72 -5.38
N ALA A 20 27.65 2.36 -4.37
CA ALA A 20 27.21 3.29 -3.35
C ALA A 20 28.37 3.59 -2.38
N LEU A 21 28.75 4.85 -2.26
CA LEU A 21 29.56 5.35 -1.16
C LEU A 21 28.78 5.08 0.14
N VAL A 22 29.32 4.25 1.03
CA VAL A 22 28.65 3.91 2.30
C VAL A 22 28.75 5.11 3.25
N LEU A 23 27.72 5.96 3.26
CA LEU A 23 27.44 6.84 4.38
C LEU A 23 26.81 6.00 5.52
N PRO A 24 27.25 6.12 6.79
CA PRO A 24 26.51 5.53 7.89
C PRO A 24 25.17 6.27 8.02
N GLY A 25 24.13 5.64 7.49
CA GLY A 25 22.77 6.17 7.46
C GLY A 25 21.95 5.39 6.46
N THR A 26 21.68 4.11 6.75
CA THR A 26 20.57 3.41 6.12
C THR A 26 19.30 4.16 6.49
N ALA A 27 18.77 4.99 5.59
CA ALA A 27 17.37 5.39 5.68
C ALA A 27 16.57 4.10 5.72
N ASN A 28 15.89 3.82 6.83
CA ASN A 28 14.91 2.76 6.85
C ASN A 28 13.87 3.15 5.80
N ALA A 29 13.70 2.32 4.77
CA ALA A 29 12.55 2.44 3.89
C ALA A 29 11.35 1.84 4.62
N ASP A 30 10.94 2.43 5.74
CA ASP A 30 9.79 2.01 6.53
C ASP A 30 8.55 2.83 6.16
N ALA A 31 8.00 2.57 4.98
CA ALA A 31 6.57 2.72 4.75
C ALA A 31 6.22 2.22 3.34
N GLN A 32 6.07 0.91 3.18
CA GLN A 32 5.00 0.45 2.31
C GLN A 32 3.71 0.66 3.10
N ALA A 33 3.20 1.89 3.09
CA ALA A 33 1.90 2.18 3.65
C ALA A 33 0.87 1.73 2.62
N ASP A 34 0.55 0.44 2.64
CA ASP A 34 -0.55 -0.08 1.84
C ASP A 34 -1.80 0.75 2.18
N SER A 35 -2.40 1.40 1.18
CA SER A 35 -3.68 2.09 1.34
C SER A 35 -4.79 1.05 1.27
N TYR A 36 -5.56 0.91 2.33
CA TYR A 36 -6.67 -0.06 2.40
C TYR A 36 -8.00 0.63 2.69
N LEU A 37 -9.06 0.06 2.12
CA LEU A 37 -10.43 0.44 2.45
C LEU A 37 -10.90 -0.34 3.68
N TRP A 38 -11.35 0.37 4.71
CA TRP A 38 -11.86 -0.27 5.93
C TRP A 38 -13.32 -0.62 5.72
N HIS A 39 -13.60 -1.89 5.48
CA HIS A 39 -14.96 -2.36 5.22
C HIS A 39 -15.72 -2.55 6.54
N SER A 40 -16.99 -2.13 6.55
CA SER A 40 -17.90 -2.45 7.65
C SER A 40 -18.27 -3.93 7.60
N LEU A 41 -18.10 -4.65 8.72
CA LEU A 41 -18.59 -6.03 8.84
C LEU A 41 -20.13 -6.07 8.95
N ALA A 42 -20.77 -4.97 9.31
CA ALA A 42 -22.22 -4.89 9.51
C ALA A 42 -23.00 -4.59 8.22
N GLY A 43 -22.34 -4.12 7.16
CA GLY A 43 -22.99 -3.73 5.91
C GLY A 43 -22.21 -4.20 4.68
N ALA A 44 -22.91 -4.85 3.75
CA ALA A 44 -22.31 -5.24 2.48
C ALA A 44 -21.83 -3.99 1.72
N HIS A 45 -20.57 -3.98 1.30
CA HIS A 45 -19.96 -2.93 0.48
C HIS A 45 -19.99 -1.52 1.08
N LYS A 46 -19.93 -1.41 2.42
CA LYS A 46 -19.77 -0.12 3.12
C LYS A 46 -18.34 0.06 3.61
N CYS A 47 -17.81 1.27 3.46
CA CYS A 47 -16.45 1.65 3.85
C CYS A 47 -16.47 2.83 4.85
N VAL A 48 -15.44 2.90 5.69
CA VAL A 48 -15.18 4.07 6.55
C VAL A 48 -14.62 5.20 5.67
N GLY A 49 -15.23 6.39 5.73
CA GLY A 49 -14.73 7.58 5.07
C GLY A 49 -14.88 8.86 5.90
N LEU A 50 -14.39 9.97 5.35
CA LEU A 50 -14.47 11.30 5.97
C LEU A 50 -15.75 12.04 5.56
N ALA A 51 -16.43 12.66 6.54
CA ALA A 51 -17.58 13.52 6.30
C ALA A 51 -17.20 14.83 5.56
N ASN A 52 -18.20 15.67 5.31
CA ASN A 52 -18.01 17.02 4.75
C ASN A 52 -17.22 17.02 3.43
N ASN A 53 -17.61 16.13 2.51
CA ASN A 53 -16.96 15.98 1.20
C ASN A 53 -15.45 15.64 1.31
N GLY A 54 -15.08 14.78 2.25
CA GLY A 54 -13.70 14.31 2.40
C GLY A 54 -12.78 15.29 3.14
N SER A 55 -13.33 16.17 4.00
CA SER A 55 -12.53 17.14 4.75
C SER A 55 -11.51 16.43 5.66
N THR A 56 -10.23 16.80 5.55
CA THR A 56 -9.16 16.31 6.42
C THR A 56 -8.93 17.19 7.65
N ALA A 57 -9.75 18.22 7.85
CA ALA A 57 -9.67 19.08 9.03
C ALA A 57 -9.94 18.30 10.32
N ASN A 58 -9.22 18.65 11.39
CA ASN A 58 -9.40 18.04 12.71
C ASN A 58 -10.85 18.17 13.18
N GLY A 59 -11.39 17.08 13.72
CA GLY A 59 -12.79 17.00 14.14
C GLY A 59 -13.77 16.68 13.03
N THR A 60 -13.32 16.49 11.78
CA THR A 60 -14.19 15.90 10.74
C THR A 60 -14.63 14.50 11.19
N ALA A 61 -15.94 14.28 11.19
CA ALA A 61 -16.50 13.00 11.62
C ALA A 61 -16.19 11.89 10.60
N LEU A 62 -16.08 10.65 11.09
CA LEU A 62 -16.08 9.45 10.26
C LEU A 62 -17.51 9.04 9.93
N VAL A 63 -17.72 8.56 8.71
CA VAL A 63 -19.00 8.04 8.23
C VAL A 63 -18.84 6.66 7.64
N ILE A 64 -19.91 5.86 7.70
CA ILE A 64 -20.00 4.56 7.02
C ILE A 64 -20.93 4.72 5.83
N TRP A 65 -20.40 4.58 4.62
CA TRP A 65 -21.16 4.74 3.39
C TRP A 65 -20.60 3.88 2.26
N ASP A 66 -21.22 3.92 1.08
CA ASP A 66 -20.87 3.03 -0.03
C ASP A 66 -19.39 3.15 -0.38
N CYS A 67 -18.71 2.01 -0.54
CA CYS A 67 -17.34 2.01 -1.01
C CYS A 67 -17.30 2.56 -2.45
N HIS A 68 -16.56 3.66 -2.67
CA HIS A 68 -16.35 4.26 -3.99
C HIS A 68 -14.88 4.52 -4.31
N GLY A 69 -13.96 4.15 -3.41
CA GLY A 69 -12.52 4.15 -3.67
C GLY A 69 -11.88 5.55 -3.75
N HIS A 70 -12.62 6.60 -3.40
CA HIS A 70 -12.02 7.93 -3.33
C HIS A 70 -11.02 8.03 -2.16
N PRO A 71 -10.11 9.02 -2.19
CA PRO A 71 -9.10 9.21 -1.15
C PRO A 71 -9.65 9.34 0.27
N ASP A 72 -10.88 9.84 0.44
CA ASP A 72 -11.51 9.99 1.75
C ASP A 72 -11.87 8.66 2.43
N GLN A 73 -11.81 7.53 1.70
CA GLN A 73 -12.03 6.18 2.22
C GLN A 73 -10.74 5.34 2.30
N GLN A 74 -9.59 5.91 1.92
CA GLN A 74 -8.31 5.22 1.90
C GLN A 74 -7.50 5.57 3.14
N TRP A 75 -7.08 4.54 3.86
CA TRP A 75 -6.40 4.69 5.13
C TRP A 75 -5.07 3.97 5.11
N GLN A 76 -4.13 4.51 5.86
CA GLN A 76 -2.80 3.94 6.05
C GLN A 76 -2.56 3.81 7.54
N TRP A 77 -2.07 2.64 7.96
CA TRP A 77 -1.57 2.48 9.32
C TRP A 77 -0.16 3.05 9.38
N GLN A 78 0.03 4.09 10.17
CA GLN A 78 1.38 4.55 10.52
C GLN A 78 1.85 3.76 11.74
N THR A 79 2.73 2.79 11.52
CA THR A 79 3.41 2.08 12.62
C THR A 79 4.68 2.82 13.00
N GLY A 80 4.76 3.39 14.22
CA GLY A 80 6.02 3.95 14.75
C GLY A 80 5.90 5.25 15.54
N LEU A 81 5.06 5.30 16.57
CA LEU A 81 5.12 6.33 17.64
C LEU A 81 5.58 5.70 18.95
#